data_AF-A0A4V2G548-F1
#
_entry.id   AF-A0A4V2G548-F1
#
_cell.length_a   1.000
_cell.length_b   1.000
_cell.length_c   1.000
_cell.angle_alpha   90.00
_cell.angle_beta   90.00
_cell.angle_gamma   90.00
#
_symmetry.space_group_name_H-M   'P 1'
#
loop_
_entity.id
_entity.type
_entity.pdbx_description
1 polymer ?
#
loop_
_entity_poly.entity_id
_entity_poly.type
_entity_poly.pdbx_seq_one_letter_code
_entity_poly.pdbx_strand_id
1 'polypeptide(L)'
;MKSVSKWCRRVLFVVLVLLGVAWLWSEANQWLLRWRGERLLADIQSLEVGKSSWTDAEALMKKRGLRHLGDSCTPEKCQYGIRMEHTLPRWFWGYPDYGVMNWMPRIADNVGLRISVISAVFTVEKGIVTSKSFWEMVRLPVRDWFLPGSGHMSELSVNSAEEADFSRYYLGFDYKLSRMHPHSAATADKRGLVVTYSPDEDISERAKLMDFRLDCITRFIPCKNEREILPEGQVLLEEHRALLKAKGD
;
A
#
# COMPACT_ATOMS: atom_id res chain seq x y z
N MET A 1 40.69 -17.27 33.96
CA MET A 1 40.44 -16.25 32.91
C MET A 1 40.28 -16.81 31.48
N LYS A 2 41.14 -17.72 30.98
CA LYS A 2 41.04 -18.26 29.60
C LYS A 2 39.74 -19.02 29.27
N SER A 3 39.16 -19.73 30.24
CA SER A 3 37.90 -20.48 30.05
C SER A 3 36.68 -19.57 29.85
N VAL A 4 36.58 -18.52 30.67
CA VAL A 4 35.49 -17.52 30.61
C VAL A 4 35.46 -16.81 29.25
N SER A 5 36.62 -16.41 28.73
CA SER A 5 36.71 -15.75 27.42
C SER A 5 36.22 -16.64 26.26
N LYS A 6 36.56 -17.95 26.28
CA LYS A 6 36.09 -18.90 25.26
C LYS A 6 34.57 -19.10 25.32
N TRP A 7 34.00 -19.15 26.52
CA TRP A 7 32.55 -19.26 26.70
C TRP A 7 31.83 -18.01 26.19
N CYS A 8 32.27 -16.81 26.57
CA CYS A 8 31.69 -15.56 26.07
C CYS A 8 31.73 -15.46 24.54
N ARG A 9 32.84 -15.87 23.90
CA ARG A 9 32.94 -15.89 22.42
C ARG A 9 31.92 -16.85 21.79
N ARG A 10 31.73 -18.03 22.37
CA ARG A 10 30.73 -18.99 21.87
C ARG A 10 29.31 -18.45 22.02
N VAL A 11 28.98 -17.86 23.17
CA VAL A 11 27.67 -17.25 23.40
C VAL A 11 27.43 -16.11 22.40
N LEU A 12 28.39 -15.21 22.23
CA LEU A 12 28.28 -14.11 21.26
C LEU A 12 28.07 -14.62 19.83
N PHE A 13 28.84 -15.64 19.42
CA PHE A 13 28.69 -16.24 18.10
C PHE A 13 27.28 -16.83 17.89
N VAL A 14 26.76 -17.57 18.87
CA VAL A 14 25.40 -18.12 18.81
C VAL A 14 24.37 -17.01 18.69
N VAL A 15 24.50 -15.93 19.47
CA VAL A 15 23.58 -14.77 19.39
C VAL A 15 23.63 -14.12 18.00
N LEU A 16 24.82 -13.90 17.44
CA LEU A 16 24.96 -13.31 16.10
C LEU A 16 24.35 -14.19 15.01
N VAL A 17 24.53 -15.52 15.10
CA VAL A 17 23.91 -16.47 14.17
C VAL A 17 22.39 -16.40 14.26
N LEU A 18 21.83 -16.39 15.47
CA LEU A 18 20.37 -16.29 15.66
C LEU A 18 19.81 -14.97 15.10
N LEU A 19 20.50 -13.86 15.33
CA LEU A 19 20.12 -12.56 14.76
C LEU A 19 20.20 -12.56 13.23
N GLY A 20 21.25 -13.15 12.66
CA GLY A 20 21.41 -13.27 11.22
C GLY A 20 20.30 -14.12 10.57
N VAL A 21 19.95 -15.26 11.19
CA VAL A 21 18.84 -16.10 10.73
C VAL A 21 17.50 -15.37 10.82
N ALA A 22 17.25 -14.67 11.93
CA ALA A 22 16.02 -13.89 12.11
C ALA A 22 15.91 -12.75 11.09
N TRP A 23 17.00 -12.05 10.80
CA TRP A 23 17.03 -11.01 9.78
C TRP A 23 16.78 -11.58 8.37
N LEU A 24 17.50 -12.65 7.98
CA LEU A 24 17.30 -13.33 6.70
C LEU A 24 15.85 -13.82 6.53
N TRP A 25 15.25 -14.34 7.61
CA TRP A 25 13.85 -14.76 7.60
C TRP A 25 12.90 -13.58 7.36
N SER A 26 13.12 -12.43 8.02
CA SER A 26 12.29 -11.23 7.82
C SER A 26 12.44 -10.67 6.41
N GLU A 27 13.65 -10.58 5.87
CA GLU A 27 13.93 -10.19 4.49
C GLU A 27 13.23 -11.12 3.48
N ALA A 28 13.33 -12.43 3.69
CA ALA A 28 12.64 -13.42 2.84
C ALA A 28 11.12 -13.21 2.86
N ASN A 29 10.53 -12.86 4.01
CA ASN A 29 9.10 -12.55 4.11
C ASN A 29 8.72 -11.25 3.40
N GLN A 30 9.54 -10.20 3.46
CA GLN A 30 9.33 -8.96 2.71
C GLN A 30 9.37 -9.20 1.20
N TRP A 31 10.35 -9.97 0.72
CA TRP A 31 10.44 -10.39 -0.68
C TRP A 31 9.25 -11.24 -1.11
N LEU A 32 8.82 -12.17 -0.26
CA LEU A 32 7.63 -12.97 -0.52
C LEU A 32 6.36 -12.10 -0.59
N LEU A 33 6.22 -11.12 0.31
CA LEU A 33 5.09 -10.18 0.29
C LEU A 33 5.09 -9.37 -1.01
N ARG A 34 6.23 -8.78 -1.39
CA ARG A 34 6.39 -8.04 -2.65
C ARG A 34 5.97 -8.88 -3.84
N TRP A 35 6.54 -10.08 -3.98
CA TRP A 35 6.22 -10.98 -5.08
C TRP A 35 4.75 -11.41 -5.12
N ARG A 36 4.13 -11.64 -3.96
CA ARG A 36 2.68 -11.91 -3.86
C ARG A 36 1.87 -10.68 -4.25
N GLY A 37 2.32 -9.49 -3.86
CA GLY A 37 1.75 -8.20 -4.21
C GLY A 37 1.76 -7.95 -5.71
N GLU A 38 2.92 -8.12 -6.37
CA GLU A 38 3.07 -7.93 -7.82
C GLU A 38 2.12 -8.87 -8.59
N ARG A 39 2.03 -10.12 -8.14
CA ARG A 39 1.09 -11.11 -8.69
C ARG A 39 -0.37 -10.80 -8.41
N LEU A 40 -0.68 -10.20 -7.26
CA LEU A 40 -2.03 -9.77 -6.93
C LEU A 40 -2.44 -8.55 -7.76
N LEU A 41 -1.52 -7.58 -7.93
CA LEU A 41 -1.73 -6.41 -8.76
C LEU A 41 -2.05 -6.80 -10.19
N ALA A 42 -1.25 -7.70 -10.79
CA ALA A 42 -1.51 -8.20 -12.14
C ALA A 42 -2.88 -8.90 -12.26
N ASP A 43 -3.27 -9.68 -11.25
CA ASP A 43 -4.59 -10.32 -11.22
C ASP A 43 -5.71 -9.28 -11.11
N ILE A 44 -5.57 -8.24 -10.28
CA ILE A 44 -6.57 -7.16 -10.15
C ILE A 44 -6.65 -6.32 -11.42
N GLN A 45 -5.52 -6.01 -12.05
CA GLN A 45 -5.47 -5.30 -13.33
C GLN A 45 -6.19 -6.08 -14.44
N SER A 46 -6.20 -7.42 -14.39
CA SER A 46 -6.92 -8.26 -15.36
C SER A 46 -8.45 -8.21 -15.25
N LEU A 47 -9.00 -7.70 -14.14
CA LEU A 47 -10.44 -7.44 -14.03
C LEU A 47 -10.79 -6.15 -14.75
N GLU A 48 -11.72 -6.20 -15.70
CA GLU A 48 -12.24 -5.02 -16.39
C GLU A 48 -13.54 -4.56 -15.72
N VAL A 49 -13.53 -3.35 -15.15
CA VAL A 49 -14.72 -2.76 -14.54
C VAL A 49 -15.80 -2.56 -15.60
N GLY A 50 -17.03 -2.98 -15.29
CA GLY A 50 -18.19 -2.96 -16.18
C GLY A 50 -18.25 -4.12 -17.18
N LYS A 51 -17.23 -4.99 -17.26
CA LYS A 51 -17.16 -6.09 -18.24
C LYS A 51 -16.91 -7.46 -17.61
N SER A 52 -16.02 -7.54 -16.62
CA SER A 52 -15.75 -8.78 -15.92
C SER A 52 -16.98 -9.25 -15.17
N SER A 53 -17.30 -10.53 -15.36
CA SER A 53 -18.46 -11.18 -14.76
C SER A 53 -18.17 -11.64 -13.33
N TRP A 54 -19.24 -12.01 -12.60
CA TRP A 54 -19.13 -12.71 -11.32
C TRP A 54 -18.24 -13.96 -11.42
N THR A 55 -18.34 -14.71 -12.52
CA THR A 55 -17.55 -15.93 -12.72
C THR A 55 -16.06 -15.64 -12.85
N ASP A 56 -15.68 -14.54 -13.50
CA ASP A 56 -14.27 -14.10 -13.60
C ASP A 56 -13.73 -13.70 -12.22
N ALA A 57 -14.54 -12.92 -11.48
CA ALA A 57 -14.27 -12.55 -10.10
C ALA A 57 -14.11 -13.80 -9.21
N GLU A 58 -15.01 -14.77 -9.32
CA GLU A 58 -14.98 -16.01 -8.53
C GLU A 58 -13.76 -16.89 -8.83
N ALA A 59 -13.37 -16.98 -10.10
CA ALA A 59 -12.14 -17.65 -10.48
C ALA A 59 -10.91 -17.00 -9.82
N LEU A 60 -10.82 -15.67 -9.83
CA LEU A 60 -9.75 -14.92 -9.17
C LEU A 60 -9.78 -15.13 -7.64
N MET A 61 -10.96 -15.09 -7.03
CA MET A 61 -11.11 -15.37 -5.60
C MET A 61 -10.59 -16.74 -5.22
N LYS A 62 -11.02 -17.78 -5.94
CA LYS A 62 -10.64 -19.17 -5.68
C LYS A 62 -9.13 -19.36 -5.88
N LYS A 63 -8.55 -18.72 -6.89
CA LYS A 63 -7.10 -18.75 -7.17
C LYS A 63 -6.27 -18.14 -6.04
N ARG A 64 -6.75 -17.08 -5.38
CA ARG A 64 -5.97 -16.28 -4.42
C ARG A 64 -6.42 -16.41 -2.96
N GLY A 65 -7.55 -17.05 -2.71
CA GLY A 65 -8.14 -17.15 -1.38
C GLY A 65 -8.67 -15.81 -0.86
N LEU A 66 -9.24 -14.96 -1.74
CA LEU A 66 -9.93 -13.75 -1.30
C LEU A 66 -11.12 -14.12 -0.42
N ARG A 67 -11.46 -13.22 0.50
CA ARG A 67 -12.62 -13.37 1.39
C ARG A 67 -13.64 -12.29 1.06
N HIS A 68 -14.92 -12.61 1.22
CA HIS A 68 -15.95 -11.59 1.18
C HIS A 68 -15.76 -10.63 2.37
N LEU A 69 -15.95 -9.35 2.11
CA LEU A 69 -15.99 -8.30 3.11
C LEU A 69 -17.47 -8.04 3.44
N GLY A 70 -17.84 -8.29 4.70
CA GLY A 70 -19.22 -8.14 5.18
C GLY A 70 -19.98 -9.46 5.38
N ASP A 71 -21.17 -9.32 5.96
CA ASP A 71 -21.96 -10.43 6.51
C ASP A 71 -22.80 -11.18 5.47
N SER A 72 -23.13 -10.56 4.33
CA SER A 72 -23.85 -11.18 3.23
C SER A 72 -23.20 -10.85 1.88
N CYS A 73 -22.93 -11.91 1.12
CA CYS A 73 -22.35 -11.85 -0.21
C CYS A 73 -23.33 -12.52 -1.16
N THR A 74 -23.98 -11.74 -2.01
CA THR A 74 -24.93 -12.26 -3.00
C THR A 74 -24.55 -11.77 -4.40
N PRO A 75 -25.04 -12.40 -5.47
CA PRO A 75 -24.79 -11.94 -6.84
C PRO A 75 -25.23 -10.48 -7.09
N GLU A 76 -26.18 -9.98 -6.31
CA GLU A 76 -26.67 -8.60 -6.38
C GLU A 76 -25.64 -7.59 -5.88
N LYS A 77 -24.91 -7.92 -4.81
CA LYS A 77 -23.84 -7.09 -4.24
C LYS A 77 -22.91 -7.94 -3.38
N CYS A 78 -21.65 -7.98 -3.77
CA CYS A 78 -20.61 -8.54 -2.93
C CYS A 78 -19.30 -7.79 -3.08
N GLN A 79 -18.63 -7.56 -1.95
CA GLN A 79 -17.31 -6.97 -1.92
C GLN A 79 -16.30 -8.03 -1.51
N TYR A 80 -15.18 -8.09 -2.22
CA TYR A 80 -14.12 -9.04 -1.96
C TYR A 80 -12.84 -8.31 -1.65
N GLY A 81 -12.09 -8.86 -0.69
CA GLY A 81 -10.85 -8.28 -0.25
C GLY A 81 -9.81 -9.33 0.07
N ILE A 82 -8.56 -8.96 -0.15
CA ILE A 82 -7.42 -9.63 0.44
C ILE A 82 -6.51 -8.56 1.03
N ARG A 83 -6.06 -8.81 2.25
CA ARG A 83 -5.07 -8.00 2.95
C ARG A 83 -3.90 -8.90 3.28
N MET A 84 -2.73 -8.53 2.78
CA MET A 84 -1.47 -9.20 3.06
C MET A 84 -0.58 -8.21 3.82
N GLU A 85 -0.05 -8.63 4.95
CA GLU A 85 0.81 -7.78 5.77
C GLU A 85 2.08 -8.51 6.16
N HIS A 86 3.18 -7.77 6.14
CA HIS A 86 4.40 -8.14 6.82
C HIS A 86 4.51 -7.24 8.05
N THR A 87 4.42 -7.86 9.21
CA THR A 87 4.57 -7.18 10.49
C THR A 87 5.87 -7.60 11.14
N LEU A 88 6.54 -6.65 11.76
CA LEU A 88 7.66 -6.93 12.65
C LEU A 88 7.12 -7.27 14.04
N PRO A 89 7.92 -7.80 14.97
CA PRO A 89 7.45 -7.89 16.35
C PRO A 89 7.33 -6.49 17.00
N ARG A 90 6.41 -6.33 17.96
CA ARG A 90 6.00 -5.02 18.51
C ARG A 90 7.14 -4.12 18.99
N TRP A 91 8.22 -4.69 19.52
CA TRP A 91 9.40 -3.93 19.95
C TRP A 91 10.15 -3.21 18.81
N PHE A 92 9.90 -3.56 17.55
CA PHE A 92 10.44 -2.90 16.35
C PHE A 92 9.48 -1.88 15.76
N TRP A 93 8.21 -1.85 16.21
CA TRP A 93 7.23 -0.91 15.69
C TRP A 93 7.57 0.51 16.10
N GLY A 94 8.14 0.66 17.29
CA GLY A 94 8.33 1.90 18.03
C GLY A 94 7.00 2.52 18.47
N TYR A 95 7.04 3.44 19.43
CA TYR A 95 5.88 4.24 19.81
C TYR A 95 6.28 5.72 19.90
N PRO A 96 5.40 6.65 19.49
CA PRO A 96 5.67 8.09 19.60
C PRO A 96 5.66 8.59 21.06
N ASP A 97 5.36 7.73 22.04
CA ASP A 97 5.43 8.08 23.45
C ASP A 97 6.87 8.36 23.88
N TYR A 98 7.12 9.61 24.28
CA TYR A 98 8.42 10.14 24.72
C TYR A 98 9.11 9.29 25.81
N GLY A 99 8.35 8.53 26.60
CA GLY A 99 8.86 7.66 27.67
C GLY A 99 9.40 6.30 27.21
N VAL A 100 9.25 5.93 25.93
CA VAL A 100 9.57 4.60 25.42
C VAL A 100 10.42 4.67 24.14
N MET A 101 11.43 5.54 24.13
CA MET A 101 12.41 5.60 23.04
C MET A 101 13.23 4.31 22.97
N ASN A 102 12.69 3.31 22.29
CA ASN A 102 13.43 2.11 21.94
C ASN A 102 14.30 2.41 20.71
N TRP A 103 15.57 2.02 20.74
CA TRP A 103 16.49 2.13 19.60
C TRP A 103 16.22 1.04 18.54
N MET A 104 15.49 -0.02 18.88
CA MET A 104 15.17 -1.15 17.99
C MET A 104 14.55 -0.75 16.65
N PRO A 105 13.56 0.18 16.57
CA PRO A 105 13.01 0.61 15.30
C PRO A 105 14.04 1.28 14.37
N ARG A 106 15.05 1.95 14.94
CA ARG A 106 16.17 2.50 14.15
C ARG A 106 17.08 1.40 13.61
N ILE A 107 17.22 0.28 14.33
CA ILE A 107 17.91 -0.89 13.79
C ILE A 107 17.14 -1.42 12.59
N ALA A 108 15.83 -1.67 12.75
CA ALA A 108 14.98 -2.20 11.68
C ALA A 108 15.10 -1.36 10.41
N ASP A 109 14.98 -0.04 10.55
CA ASP A 109 15.20 0.92 9.47
C ASP A 109 16.60 0.77 8.84
N ASN A 110 17.67 0.78 9.65
CA ASN A 110 19.04 0.65 9.17
C ASN A 110 19.38 -0.71 8.54
N VAL A 111 18.56 -1.75 8.77
CA VAL A 111 18.77 -3.08 8.19
C VAL A 111 17.75 -3.41 7.09
N GLY A 112 16.98 -2.41 6.63
CA GLY A 112 16.01 -2.57 5.54
C GLY A 112 14.70 -3.27 5.91
N LEU A 113 14.45 -3.50 7.21
CA LEU A 113 13.22 -4.13 7.69
C LEU A 113 12.09 -3.11 7.84
N ARG A 114 10.93 -3.43 7.26
CA ARG A 114 9.78 -2.52 7.15
C ARG A 114 8.50 -3.19 7.60
N ILE A 115 7.50 -2.39 7.96
CA ILE A 115 6.12 -2.88 8.04
C ILE A 115 5.45 -2.45 6.76
N SER A 116 4.89 -3.42 6.05
CA SER A 116 4.24 -3.19 4.76
C SER A 116 2.92 -3.92 4.71
N VAL A 117 1.93 -3.29 4.11
CA VAL A 117 0.60 -3.85 3.88
C VAL A 117 0.23 -3.65 2.43
N ILE A 118 -0.28 -4.70 1.81
CA ILE A 118 -0.88 -4.67 0.48
C ILE A 118 -2.32 -5.11 0.65
N SER A 119 -3.24 -4.37 0.06
CA SER A 119 -4.64 -4.72 0.00
C SER A 119 -5.14 -4.58 -1.42
N ALA A 120 -6.03 -5.48 -1.80
CA ALA A 120 -6.83 -5.32 -3.00
C ALA A 120 -8.28 -5.56 -2.65
N VAL A 121 -9.15 -4.75 -3.24
CA VAL A 121 -10.60 -4.85 -3.06
C VAL A 121 -11.26 -4.77 -4.43
N PHE A 122 -12.31 -5.53 -4.66
CA PHE A 122 -13.21 -5.28 -5.78
C PHE A 122 -14.64 -5.56 -5.38
N THR A 123 -15.57 -4.90 -6.07
CA THR A 123 -16.99 -5.02 -5.81
C THR A 123 -17.67 -5.57 -7.04
N VAL A 124 -18.53 -6.57 -6.84
CA VAL A 124 -19.42 -7.11 -7.85
C VAL A 124 -20.84 -6.67 -7.50
N GLU A 125 -21.50 -6.00 -8.42
CA GLU A 125 -22.91 -5.64 -8.27
C GLU A 125 -23.67 -6.13 -9.50
N LYS A 126 -24.84 -6.75 -9.28
CA LYS A 126 -25.68 -7.31 -10.34
C LYS A 126 -24.88 -8.26 -11.28
N GLY A 127 -23.98 -9.05 -10.71
CA GLY A 127 -23.16 -10.02 -11.44
C GLY A 127 -22.02 -9.45 -12.28
N ILE A 128 -21.71 -8.15 -12.21
CA ILE A 128 -20.59 -7.51 -12.92
C ILE A 128 -19.67 -6.76 -11.95
N VAL A 129 -18.36 -6.74 -12.24
CA VAL A 129 -17.39 -5.98 -11.44
C VAL A 129 -17.65 -4.49 -11.62
N THR A 130 -18.04 -3.77 -10.57
CA THR A 130 -18.33 -2.33 -10.62
C THR A 130 -17.22 -1.46 -10.05
N SER A 131 -16.34 -2.03 -9.24
CA SER A 131 -15.13 -1.34 -8.81
C SER A 131 -14.00 -2.31 -8.53
N LYS A 132 -12.77 -1.83 -8.67
CA LYS A 132 -11.56 -2.49 -8.17
C LYS A 132 -10.61 -1.45 -7.61
N SER A 133 -9.86 -1.82 -6.59
CA SER A 133 -8.81 -0.99 -6.03
C SER A 133 -7.61 -1.82 -5.58
N PHE A 134 -6.46 -1.16 -5.63
CA PHE A 134 -5.22 -1.67 -5.10
C PHE A 134 -4.62 -0.62 -4.17
N TRP A 135 -4.12 -1.09 -3.04
CA TRP A 135 -3.58 -0.24 -2.00
C TRP A 135 -2.28 -0.81 -1.47
N GLU A 136 -1.28 0.05 -1.35
CA GLU A 136 -0.02 -0.23 -0.69
C GLU A 136 0.17 0.76 0.45
N MET A 137 0.65 0.24 1.58
CA MET A 137 1.11 1.04 2.69
C MET A 137 2.46 0.54 3.16
N VAL A 138 3.40 1.46 3.35
CA VAL A 138 4.73 1.19 3.90
C VAL A 138 4.97 2.16 5.05
N ARG A 139 5.33 1.63 6.22
CA ARG A 139 5.65 2.46 7.39
C ARG A 139 7.01 3.12 7.21
N LEU A 140 7.06 4.43 7.45
CA LEU A 140 8.28 5.23 7.33
C LEU A 140 9.21 5.05 8.55
N PRO A 141 10.51 5.38 8.37
CA PRO A 141 11.51 5.34 9.42
C PRO A 141 11.16 6.15 10.66
N VAL A 142 11.62 5.67 11.81
CA VAL A 142 11.46 6.32 13.12
C VAL A 142 12.16 7.67 13.24
N ARG A 143 13.10 7.97 12.33
CA ARG A 143 13.80 9.25 12.28
C ARG A 143 12.85 10.42 12.02
N ASP A 144 11.73 10.17 11.35
CA ASP A 144 10.76 11.19 10.94
C ASP A 144 9.65 11.43 11.99
N TRP A 145 9.69 10.73 13.13
CA TRP A 145 8.65 10.80 14.17
C TRP A 145 8.72 12.05 15.06
N PHE A 146 9.84 12.77 15.02
CA PHE A 146 10.07 13.96 15.84
C PHE A 146 9.59 15.25 15.18
N LEU A 147 8.89 15.17 14.04
CA LEU A 147 8.33 16.35 13.38
C LEU A 147 7.16 16.91 14.22
N PRO A 148 7.19 18.21 14.60
CA PRO A 148 6.11 18.81 15.40
C PRO A 148 4.73 18.61 14.76
N GLY A 149 3.79 17.99 15.49
CA GLY A 149 2.43 17.72 15.02
C GLY A 149 2.15 16.27 14.56
N SER A 150 3.18 15.40 14.49
CA SER A 150 3.03 14.00 14.07
C SER A 150 2.84 13.04 15.24
N GLY A 151 1.76 13.18 16.01
CA GLY A 151 1.37 12.16 17.00
C GLY A 151 0.97 10.81 16.37
N HIS A 152 1.32 10.56 15.11
CA HIS A 152 0.95 9.40 14.30
C HIS A 152 2.21 8.85 13.64
N MET A 153 2.29 7.52 13.54
CA MET A 153 3.30 6.85 12.73
C MET A 153 3.20 7.37 11.30
N SER A 154 4.28 7.95 10.78
CA SER A 154 4.35 8.35 9.38
C SER A 154 4.29 7.08 8.52
N GLU A 155 3.28 6.96 7.68
CA GLU A 155 3.06 5.84 6.77
C GLU A 155 2.90 6.45 5.37
N LEU A 156 3.65 5.94 4.39
CA LEU A 156 3.32 6.19 2.99
C LEU A 156 2.19 5.25 2.63
N SER A 157 1.09 5.80 2.13
CA SER A 157 -0.07 5.01 1.77
C SER A 157 -0.61 5.53 0.47
N VAL A 158 -0.84 4.60 -0.44
CA VAL A 158 -1.30 4.90 -1.79
C VAL A 158 -2.43 3.95 -2.14
N ASN A 159 -3.55 4.51 -2.54
CA ASN A 159 -4.70 3.79 -3.05
C ASN A 159 -4.98 4.21 -4.49
N SER A 160 -5.25 3.26 -5.37
CA SER A 160 -5.75 3.53 -6.71
C SER A 160 -6.98 2.70 -6.97
N ALA A 161 -8.05 3.32 -7.44
CA ALA A 161 -9.36 2.69 -7.63
C ALA A 161 -9.96 3.03 -8.99
N GLU A 162 -10.44 2.00 -9.70
CA GLU A 162 -11.28 2.13 -10.89
C GLU A 162 -12.73 1.89 -10.48
N GLU A 163 -13.62 2.84 -10.75
CA GLU A 163 -15.02 2.81 -10.31
C GLU A 163 -16.00 3.12 -11.44
N ALA A 164 -17.00 2.26 -11.65
CA ALA A 164 -18.03 2.47 -12.67
C ALA A 164 -18.90 3.71 -12.39
N ASP A 165 -19.06 4.10 -11.12
CA ASP A 165 -19.83 5.28 -10.69
C ASP A 165 -18.90 6.45 -10.30
N PHE A 166 -17.77 6.61 -11.01
CA PHE A 166 -16.77 7.65 -10.76
C PHE A 166 -17.39 9.05 -10.62
N SER A 167 -18.33 9.38 -11.51
CA SER A 167 -18.98 10.69 -11.53
C SER A 167 -19.67 10.99 -10.19
N ARG A 168 -20.39 10.04 -9.61
CA ARG A 168 -21.15 10.27 -8.38
C ARG A 168 -20.27 10.43 -7.15
N TYR A 169 -19.11 9.78 -7.14
CA TYR A 169 -18.14 9.90 -6.05
C TYR A 169 -17.39 11.24 -6.10
N TYR A 170 -17.11 11.75 -7.31
CA TYR A 170 -16.28 12.95 -7.51
C TYR A 170 -17.04 14.24 -7.85
N LEU A 171 -18.34 14.20 -8.16
CA LEU A 171 -19.16 15.40 -8.37
C LEU A 171 -19.32 16.26 -7.10
N GLY A 172 -18.84 15.80 -5.94
CA GLY A 172 -18.69 16.61 -4.73
C GLY A 172 -17.40 17.44 -4.69
N PHE A 173 -16.43 17.17 -5.56
CA PHE A 173 -15.18 17.93 -5.73
C PHE A 173 -15.29 18.94 -6.88
N ASP A 174 -14.52 20.03 -6.83
CA ASP A 174 -14.61 21.19 -7.75
C ASP A 174 -14.74 20.78 -9.23
N TYR A 175 -15.92 21.07 -9.80
CA TYR A 175 -16.34 20.78 -11.19
C TYR A 175 -15.32 21.18 -12.28
N LYS A 176 -14.38 22.08 -11.97
CA LYS A 176 -13.32 22.48 -12.90
C LYS A 176 -12.18 21.47 -12.99
N LEU A 177 -11.90 20.69 -11.93
CA LEU A 177 -10.93 19.58 -12.00
C LEU A 177 -11.41 18.53 -13.00
N SER A 178 -12.72 18.24 -12.99
CA SER A 178 -13.38 17.35 -13.93
C SER A 178 -13.33 17.80 -15.40
N ARG A 179 -12.85 19.01 -15.73
CA ARG A 179 -12.68 19.44 -17.13
C ARG A 179 -11.36 19.03 -17.75
N MET A 180 -10.29 18.91 -16.96
CA MET A 180 -8.97 18.48 -17.47
C MET A 180 -8.84 16.98 -17.43
N HIS A 181 -9.30 16.38 -16.32
CA HIS A 181 -9.31 14.95 -16.11
C HIS A 181 -10.77 14.51 -15.88
N PRO A 182 -11.57 14.37 -16.95
CA PRO A 182 -12.99 14.02 -16.82
C PRO A 182 -13.21 12.61 -16.27
N HIS A 183 -12.19 11.77 -16.35
CA HIS A 183 -12.25 10.36 -16.00
C HIS A 183 -11.26 9.97 -14.91
N SER A 184 -10.53 10.90 -14.32
CA SER A 184 -9.56 10.58 -13.26
C SER A 184 -9.40 11.73 -12.29
N ALA A 185 -9.06 11.39 -11.05
CA ALA A 185 -8.75 12.35 -10.03
C ALA A 185 -7.78 11.80 -9.00
N ALA A 186 -6.90 12.67 -8.50
CA ALA A 186 -6.05 12.40 -7.36
C ALA A 186 -6.31 13.39 -6.24
N THR A 187 -6.31 12.88 -5.02
CA THR A 187 -6.37 13.65 -3.78
C THR A 187 -5.30 13.15 -2.83
N ALA A 188 -4.88 13.99 -1.89
CA ALA A 188 -4.02 13.57 -0.79
C ALA A 188 -4.59 14.09 0.52
N ASP A 189 -4.78 13.18 1.46
CA ASP A 189 -5.22 13.48 2.81
C ASP A 189 -4.20 12.98 3.83
N LYS A 190 -4.57 12.95 5.12
CA LYS A 190 -3.69 12.44 6.19
C LYS A 190 -3.40 10.94 6.07
N ARG A 191 -4.13 10.22 5.23
CA ARG A 191 -4.00 8.77 4.97
C ARG A 191 -3.18 8.48 3.71
N GLY A 192 -2.73 9.51 2.99
CA GLY A 192 -1.84 9.38 1.84
C GLY A 192 -2.48 9.76 0.51
N LEU A 193 -1.94 9.23 -0.59
CA LEU A 193 -2.38 9.49 -1.97
C LEU A 193 -3.56 8.58 -2.32
N VAL A 194 -4.66 9.17 -2.79
CA VAL A 194 -5.83 8.44 -3.30
C VAL A 194 -6.06 8.86 -4.73
N VAL A 195 -6.00 7.89 -5.63
CA VAL A 195 -6.31 8.02 -7.04
C VAL A 195 -7.61 7.27 -7.31
N THR A 196 -8.50 7.90 -8.06
CA THR A 196 -9.75 7.28 -8.51
C THR A 196 -9.97 7.64 -9.96
N TYR A 197 -10.46 6.69 -10.76
CA TYR A 197 -10.72 6.92 -12.17
C TYR A 197 -11.89 6.06 -12.69
N SER A 198 -12.45 6.48 -13.83
CA SER A 198 -13.54 5.81 -14.53
C SER A 198 -13.01 4.70 -15.44
N PRO A 199 -13.77 3.62 -15.69
CA PRO A 199 -13.47 2.67 -16.76
C PRO A 199 -13.43 3.30 -18.17
N ASP A 200 -13.99 4.50 -18.34
CA ASP A 200 -13.96 5.27 -19.59
C ASP A 200 -12.63 6.01 -19.83
N GLU A 201 -11.74 6.04 -18.83
CA GLU A 201 -10.40 6.60 -18.98
C GLU A 201 -9.58 5.82 -20.04
N ASP A 202 -8.67 6.52 -20.72
CA ASP A 202 -7.81 5.90 -21.74
C ASP A 202 -7.09 4.66 -21.18
N ILE A 203 -7.00 3.59 -21.98
CA ILE A 203 -6.43 2.31 -21.53
C ILE A 203 -4.98 2.49 -21.05
N SER A 204 -4.20 3.34 -21.72
CA SER A 204 -2.81 3.59 -21.34
C SER A 204 -2.71 4.41 -20.06
N GLU A 205 -3.64 5.34 -19.82
CA GLU A 205 -3.71 6.11 -18.57
C GLU A 205 -4.20 5.23 -17.41
N ARG A 206 -5.20 4.37 -17.61
CA ARG A 206 -5.62 3.39 -16.58
C ARG A 206 -4.47 2.47 -16.16
N ALA A 207 -3.66 2.01 -17.12
CA ALA A 207 -2.49 1.18 -16.82
C ALA A 207 -1.47 1.93 -15.95
N LYS A 208 -1.19 3.20 -16.27
CA LYS A 208 -0.30 4.08 -15.51
C LYS A 208 -0.83 4.38 -14.10
N LEU A 209 -2.10 4.71 -13.97
CA LEU A 209 -2.74 5.00 -12.67
C LEU A 209 -2.82 3.76 -11.76
N MET A 210 -2.56 2.57 -12.28
CA MET A 210 -2.49 1.31 -11.53
C MET A 210 -1.07 0.70 -11.54
N ASP A 211 -0.04 1.43 -11.96
CA ASP A 211 1.36 0.96 -12.01
C ASP A 211 2.08 1.13 -10.67
N PHE A 212 1.71 0.31 -9.69
CA PHE A 212 2.34 0.31 -8.37
C PHE A 212 3.77 -0.24 -8.41
N ARG A 213 4.70 0.51 -7.80
CA ARG A 213 6.08 0.13 -7.58
C ARG A 213 6.26 -0.42 -6.16
N LEU A 214 6.14 -1.73 -6.03
CA LEU A 214 6.20 -2.45 -4.75
C LEU A 214 7.64 -2.65 -4.22
N ASP A 215 8.63 -1.98 -4.80
CA ASP A 215 10.02 -2.12 -4.37
C ASP A 215 10.30 -1.35 -3.06
N CYS A 216 9.42 -0.44 -2.68
CA CYS A 216 9.34 0.12 -1.33
C CYS A 216 9.15 -0.91 -0.21
N ILE A 217 8.88 -2.18 -0.52
CA ILE A 217 8.81 -3.26 0.48
C ILE A 217 10.19 -3.86 0.76
N THR A 218 11.12 -3.81 -0.19
CA THR A 218 12.35 -4.64 -0.18
C THR A 218 13.64 -3.86 -0.41
N ARG A 219 13.56 -2.58 -0.77
CA ARG A 219 14.76 -1.73 -0.87
C ARG A 219 15.51 -1.73 0.48
N PHE A 220 16.77 -1.31 0.47
CA PHE A 220 17.47 -1.04 1.73
C PHE A 220 17.16 0.38 2.22
N ILE A 221 17.08 1.34 1.28
CA ILE A 221 16.74 2.73 1.57
C ILE A 221 15.22 2.89 1.56
N PRO A 222 14.61 3.49 2.60
CA PRO A 222 13.17 3.77 2.65
C PRO A 222 12.72 4.69 1.52
N CYS A 223 11.51 4.47 1.03
CA CYS A 223 10.86 5.42 0.11
C CYS A 223 10.53 6.70 0.86
N LYS A 224 10.61 7.84 0.17
CA LYS A 224 10.48 9.17 0.78
C LYS A 224 9.11 9.79 0.63
N ASN A 225 8.37 9.38 -0.40
CA ASN A 225 7.06 9.92 -0.74
C ASN A 225 6.28 8.94 -1.61
N GLU A 226 5.00 9.24 -1.81
CA GLU A 226 4.03 8.46 -2.56
C GLU A 226 4.39 8.34 -4.05
N ARG A 227 5.18 9.28 -4.60
CA ARG A 227 5.67 9.22 -5.99
C ARG A 227 6.53 7.98 -6.26
N GLU A 228 7.23 7.49 -5.24
CA GLU A 228 8.06 6.29 -5.39
C GLU A 228 7.21 5.02 -5.46
N ILE A 229 5.96 5.07 -4.97
CA ILE A 229 4.99 3.96 -4.99
C ILE A 229 4.08 4.05 -6.22
N LEU A 230 3.49 5.21 -6.50
CA LEU A 230 2.60 5.42 -7.64
C LEU A 230 2.92 6.77 -8.30
N PRO A 231 3.89 6.80 -9.24
CA PRO A 231 4.40 8.04 -9.80
C PRO A 231 3.32 8.86 -10.52
N GLU A 232 2.50 8.20 -11.33
CA GLU A 232 1.50 8.86 -12.18
C GLU A 232 0.32 9.38 -11.35
N GLY A 233 -0.03 8.69 -10.27
CA GLY A 233 -0.96 9.21 -9.28
C GLY A 233 -0.46 10.51 -8.63
N GLN A 234 0.83 10.59 -8.33
CA GLN A 234 1.44 11.79 -7.78
C GLN A 234 1.50 12.93 -8.82
N VAL A 235 1.80 12.63 -10.08
CA VAL A 235 1.77 13.63 -11.17
C VAL A 235 0.37 14.23 -11.30
N LEU A 236 -0.66 13.40 -11.32
CA LEU A 236 -2.06 13.83 -11.35
C LEU A 236 -2.40 14.74 -10.16
N LEU A 237 -1.92 14.42 -8.95
CA LEU A 237 -2.10 15.25 -7.76
C LEU A 237 -1.40 16.61 -7.87
N GLU A 238 -0.17 16.64 -8.40
CA GLU A 238 0.60 17.87 -8.59
C GLU A 238 -0.08 18.81 -9.59
N GLU A 239 -0.61 18.27 -10.69
CA GLU A 239 -1.42 19.02 -11.66
C GLU A 239 -2.68 19.59 -10.99
N HIS A 240 -3.42 18.77 -10.26
CA HIS A 240 -4.59 19.21 -9.51
C HIS A 240 -4.28 20.36 -8.55
N ARG A 241 -3.18 20.27 -7.80
CA ARG A 241 -2.74 21.33 -6.86
C ARG A 241 -2.30 22.60 -7.58
N ALA A 242 -1.61 22.48 -8.71
CA ALA A 242 -1.19 23.65 -9.50
C ALA A 242 -2.42 24.45 -9.98
N LEU A 243 -3.47 23.75 -10.39
CA LEU A 243 -4.72 24.36 -10.83
C LEU A 243 -5.50 25.04 -9.70
N LEU A 244 -5.50 24.46 -8.50
CA LEU A 244 -6.10 25.09 -7.33
C LEU A 244 -5.33 26.36 -6.93
N LYS A 245 -3.99 26.30 -6.88
CA LYS A 245 -3.15 27.48 -6.59
C LYS A 245 -3.31 28.60 -7.61
N ALA A 246 -3.41 28.27 -8.90
CA ALA A 246 -3.63 29.27 -9.95
C ALA A 246 -4.95 30.05 -9.79
N LYS A 247 -5.89 29.53 -8.98
CA LYS A 247 -7.18 30.19 -8.69
C LYS A 247 -7.15 31.10 -7.46
N GLY A 248 -6.07 31.12 -6.68
CA GLY A 248 -5.91 32.04 -5.55
C GLY A 248 -6.45 31.54 -4.21
N ASP A 249 -6.47 30.21 -3.99
CA ASP A 249 -6.52 29.61 -2.66
C ASP A 249 -5.11 29.49 -2.04
#